data_AF-A0A7U3YEH2-F1
#
_entry.id   AF-A0A7U3YEH2-F1
#
_cell.length_a   1.000
_cell.length_b   1.000
_cell.length_c   1.000
_cell.angle_alpha   90.00
_cell.angle_beta   90.00
_cell.angle_gamma   90.00
#
_symmetry.space_group_name_H-M   'P 1'
#
loop_
_entity.id
_entity.type
_entity.pdbx_description
1 polymer ?
#
loop_
_entity_poly.entity_id
_entity_poly.type
_entity_poly.pdbx_seq_one_letter_code
_entity_poly.pdbx_strand_id
1 'polypeptide(L)'
;MIYQLKVQLKDIRPPVWRRLLVPSGMTFAELHDVLQKAFDWEDRHLHTFYITKTRGMAKQRIEIGNDGSDGRDGAGYKEHKERLSDWLVEEGDRCLYIYDFGDYWEHELVLEKIMVPQPDAFYPVCLKAVRVAPEEDSMGVGWNPEEIETKELTAIVDAKLASLRKETGKTAWEEVPEEKVKEARATQNNVWRALLEKAVAFKLLAPWQWMDDDEIFLVIDPETNERLYCSVIGALGQEHGMVVYIGEQGYESLRHLFERPYPEQDPVYTQRAVLISFADRDELSKEDYELLRSQGMAFRGKKQWPQFRSFVPGYYPWMISEEEAKLVTVALDQALEVARCVAKGELSLPVFLEDGKMFARIGEKKDGNIVWRDDTVLLAELEGEKKTPTYELLVEPKLMKMVKKIGQVYYGSIEFDAGYINKPVQEKRGERPYFPIFVLAVDVNTGFIIHSDMLPIENAEMRVQKSFLDMLLRIGKIPREIRMKKETKQMLAPVLRRLPIRTIEVSRIFAAEHIRRTFEMF
;
A
#
# COMPACT_ATOMS: atom_id res chain seq x y z
N MET A 1 -25.28 16.94 3.50
CA MET A 1 -24.25 16.00 3.02
C MET A 1 -24.36 14.68 3.76
N ILE A 2 -23.79 13.63 3.20
CA ILE A 2 -23.64 12.31 3.82
C ILE A 2 -22.16 12.08 4.08
N TYR A 3 -21.83 11.62 5.28
CA TYR A 3 -20.48 11.27 5.68
C TYR A 3 -20.28 9.77 5.54
N GLN A 4 -19.20 9.38 4.86
CA GLN A 4 -18.68 8.03 4.94
C GLN A 4 -17.71 7.96 6.11
N LEU A 5 -18.05 7.18 7.14
CA LEU A 5 -17.22 6.96 8.31
C LEU A 5 -16.67 5.53 8.29
N LYS A 6 -15.36 5.38 8.45
CA LYS A 6 -14.78 4.09 8.87
C LYS A 6 -14.65 4.08 10.37
N VAL A 7 -15.24 3.07 11.00
CA VAL A 7 -15.24 2.85 12.45
C VAL A 7 -14.49 1.55 12.71
N GLN A 8 -13.34 1.63 13.37
CA GLN A 8 -12.50 0.47 13.66
C GLN A 8 -12.35 0.28 15.16
N LEU A 9 -12.63 -0.93 15.65
CA LEU A 9 -12.34 -1.31 17.02
C LEU A 9 -10.82 -1.47 17.19
N LYS A 10 -10.24 -0.77 18.15
CA LYS A 10 -8.80 -0.78 18.42
C LYS A 10 -8.39 -1.98 19.25
N ASP A 11 -7.09 -2.31 19.15
CA ASP A 11 -6.40 -3.33 19.95
C ASP A 11 -6.98 -4.75 19.89
N ILE A 12 -7.83 -5.02 18.88
CA ILE A 12 -8.36 -6.34 18.59
C ILE A 12 -7.70 -6.96 17.34
N ARG A 13 -7.43 -8.26 17.39
CA ARG A 13 -6.89 -9.02 16.26
C ARG A 13 -7.62 -10.36 16.12
N PRO A 14 -8.06 -10.74 14.90
CA PRO A 14 -8.00 -9.95 13.65
C PRO A 14 -8.93 -8.70 13.66
N PRO A 15 -8.71 -7.69 12.78
CA PRO A 15 -9.38 -6.39 12.92
C PRO A 15 -10.90 -6.48 12.70
N VAL A 16 -11.65 -5.76 13.53
CA VAL A 16 -13.10 -5.58 13.46
C VAL A 16 -13.41 -4.13 13.08
N TRP A 17 -14.17 -3.92 12.01
CA TRP A 17 -14.53 -2.56 11.57
C TRP A 17 -15.83 -2.51 10.76
N ARG A 18 -16.39 -1.30 10.65
CA ARG A 18 -17.60 -0.95 9.90
C ARG A 18 -17.34 0.28 9.03
N ARG A 19 -17.91 0.32 7.83
CA ARG A 19 -17.94 1.50 6.97
C ARG A 19 -19.39 1.94 6.79
N LEU A 20 -19.71 3.13 7.28
CA LEU A 20 -21.07 3.61 7.48
C LEU A 20 -21.29 4.90 6.68
N LEU A 21 -22.45 5.02 6.03
CA LEU A 21 -22.95 6.28 5.50
C LEU A 21 -23.94 6.87 6.49
N VAL A 22 -23.63 8.05 7.04
CA VAL A 22 -24.47 8.74 8.02
C VAL A 22 -24.74 10.18 7.59
N PRO A 23 -25.90 10.78 7.94
CA PRO A 23 -26.13 12.19 7.70
C PRO A 23 -25.11 13.06 8.44
N SER A 24 -24.46 13.98 7.72
CA SER A 24 -23.52 14.95 8.33
C SER A 24 -24.16 15.81 9.44
N GLY A 25 -25.48 16.04 9.36
CA GLY A 25 -26.23 16.80 10.36
C GLY A 25 -26.64 15.99 11.59
N MET A 26 -26.32 14.69 11.66
CA MET A 26 -26.60 13.83 12.81
C MET A 26 -25.84 14.32 14.05
N THR A 27 -26.42 14.15 15.23
CA THR A 27 -25.72 14.46 16.49
C THR A 27 -24.77 13.32 16.90
N PHE A 28 -23.85 13.58 17.82
CA PHE A 28 -23.00 12.51 18.37
C PHE A 28 -23.81 11.47 19.16
N ALA A 29 -24.93 11.87 19.78
CA ALA A 29 -25.88 10.94 20.40
C ALA A 29 -26.56 10.02 19.38
N GLU A 30 -27.00 10.56 18.25
CA GLU A 30 -27.56 9.73 17.18
C GLU A 30 -26.48 8.84 16.53
N LEU A 31 -25.23 9.30 16.46
CA LEU A 31 -24.11 8.46 16.00
C LEU A 31 -23.84 7.32 16.98
N HIS A 32 -23.94 7.53 18.29
CA HIS A 32 -23.85 6.48 19.30
C HIS A 32 -24.87 5.34 19.03
N ASP A 33 -26.14 5.67 18.80
CA ASP A 33 -27.17 4.67 18.45
C ASP A 33 -26.80 3.85 17.20
N VAL A 34 -26.17 4.50 16.21
CA VAL A 34 -25.68 3.85 15.00
C VAL A 34 -24.54 2.88 15.32
N LEU A 35 -23.59 3.28 16.17
CA LEU A 35 -22.44 2.45 16.55
C LEU A 35 -22.88 1.22 17.34
N GLN A 36 -23.79 1.38 18.30
CA GLN A 36 -24.36 0.27 19.09
C GLN A 36 -24.94 -0.81 18.17
N LYS A 37 -25.81 -0.42 17.23
CA LYS A 37 -26.39 -1.37 16.26
C LYS A 37 -25.36 -1.93 15.28
N ALA A 38 -24.35 -1.14 14.90
CA ALA A 38 -23.34 -1.58 13.95
C ALA A 38 -22.38 -2.63 14.52
N PHE A 39 -22.09 -2.56 15.82
CA PHE A 39 -21.24 -3.51 16.54
C PHE A 39 -22.03 -4.58 17.29
N ASP A 40 -23.36 -4.53 17.26
CA ASP A 40 -24.26 -5.48 17.92
C ASP A 40 -24.17 -5.46 19.45
N TRP A 41 -24.10 -4.25 20.01
CA TRP A 41 -24.11 -4.00 21.46
C TRP A 41 -25.43 -3.41 21.94
N GLU A 42 -25.64 -3.48 23.24
CA GLU A 42 -26.93 -3.29 23.90
C GLU A 42 -27.10 -1.94 24.60
N ASP A 43 -26.11 -1.04 24.49
CA ASP A 43 -26.16 0.29 25.12
C ASP A 43 -26.36 0.25 26.65
N ARG A 44 -25.67 -0.67 27.34
CA ARG A 44 -25.76 -0.84 28.79
C ARG A 44 -24.77 0.00 29.58
N HIS A 45 -23.77 0.58 28.93
CA HIS A 45 -22.64 1.26 29.57
C HIS A 45 -22.46 2.71 29.15
N LEU A 46 -21.67 3.45 29.94
CA LEU A 46 -21.31 4.83 29.62
C LEU A 46 -20.36 4.90 28.41
N HIS A 47 -20.45 6.02 27.69
CA HIS A 47 -19.62 6.32 26.54
C HIS A 47 -19.20 7.79 26.48
N THR A 48 -18.19 8.07 25.66
CA THR A 48 -17.79 9.44 25.34
C THR A 48 -17.11 9.50 23.97
N PHE A 49 -17.11 10.67 23.34
CA PHE A 49 -16.37 10.93 22.10
C PHE A 49 -15.22 11.89 22.34
N TYR A 50 -14.08 11.67 21.67
CA TYR A 50 -12.96 12.59 21.65
C TYR A 50 -12.59 12.98 20.23
N ILE A 51 -12.68 14.26 19.88
CA ILE A 51 -12.16 14.77 18.61
C ILE A 51 -10.63 14.82 18.69
N THR A 52 -9.97 14.06 17.81
CA THR A 52 -8.50 13.95 17.74
C THR A 52 -7.93 14.68 16.53
N LYS A 53 -8.74 14.92 15.49
CA LYS A 53 -8.38 15.75 14.35
C LYS A 53 -9.64 16.42 13.76
N THR A 54 -9.60 17.73 13.57
CA THR A 54 -10.69 18.51 12.96
C THR A 54 -10.13 19.64 12.11
N ARG A 55 -10.74 19.92 10.95
CA ARG A 55 -10.27 20.93 10.00
C ARG A 55 -8.81 20.70 9.61
N GLY A 56 -8.43 19.44 9.46
CA GLY A 56 -7.09 19.04 9.03
C GLY A 56 -6.00 19.09 10.10
N MET A 57 -6.34 19.60 11.29
CA MET A 57 -5.38 19.81 12.37
C MET A 57 -5.61 18.82 13.50
N ALA A 58 -4.54 18.16 13.92
CA ALA A 58 -4.55 17.33 15.12
C ALA A 58 -4.88 18.18 16.35
N LYS A 59 -5.67 17.62 17.28
CA LYS A 59 -6.08 18.26 18.54
C LYS A 59 -5.67 17.39 19.71
N GLN A 60 -5.37 18.02 20.84
CA GLN A 60 -5.32 17.33 22.13
C GLN A 60 -6.76 17.03 22.54
N ARG A 61 -7.21 15.79 22.23
CA ARG A 61 -8.52 15.18 22.56
C ARG A 61 -9.56 16.15 23.11
N ILE A 62 -10.44 16.68 22.24
CA ILE A 62 -11.57 17.52 22.66
C ILE A 62 -12.75 16.61 22.97
N GLU A 63 -13.19 16.58 24.22
CA GLU A 63 -14.29 15.72 24.66
C GLU A 63 -15.67 16.25 24.26
N ILE A 64 -16.50 15.36 23.72
CA ILE A 64 -17.94 15.51 23.53
C ILE A 64 -18.59 14.47 24.45
N GLY A 65 -19.07 14.94 25.60
CA GLY A 65 -19.53 14.08 26.70
C GLY A 65 -20.98 13.63 26.56
N ASN A 66 -21.27 12.47 27.14
CA ASN A 66 -22.63 11.95 27.30
C ASN A 66 -23.40 12.76 28.35
N ASP A 67 -24.68 13.03 28.07
CA ASP A 67 -25.58 13.84 28.91
C ASP A 67 -25.96 13.20 30.26
N GLY A 68 -25.59 11.94 30.51
CA GLY A 68 -25.77 11.21 31.77
C GLY A 68 -24.82 11.59 32.91
N SER A 69 -23.82 12.44 32.64
CA SER A 69 -22.99 13.04 33.69
C SER A 69 -23.65 14.34 34.17
N ASP A 70 -23.89 14.48 35.49
CA ASP A 70 -24.52 15.65 36.13
C ASP A 70 -23.62 16.92 36.10
N GLY A 71 -22.95 17.20 34.98
CA GLY A 71 -22.02 18.32 34.82
C GLY A 71 -20.77 18.25 35.70
N ARG A 72 -20.50 17.09 36.34
CA ARG A 72 -19.34 16.89 37.22
C ARG A 72 -18.04 16.57 36.48
N ASP A 73 -18.12 16.18 35.21
CA ASP A 73 -16.98 15.62 34.47
C ASP A 73 -16.23 16.65 33.63
N GLY A 74 -16.67 17.91 33.62
CA GLY A 74 -15.92 19.03 33.01
C GLY A 74 -15.88 19.05 31.48
N ALA A 75 -16.61 18.17 30.79
CA ALA A 75 -16.72 18.19 29.33
C ALA A 75 -17.40 19.50 28.84
N GLY A 76 -16.76 20.19 27.89
CA GLY A 76 -17.25 21.48 27.36
C GLY A 76 -18.37 21.38 26.33
N TYR A 77 -18.61 20.18 25.77
CA TYR A 77 -19.52 19.93 24.65
C TYR A 77 -20.40 18.70 24.93
N LYS A 78 -21.66 18.73 24.45
CA LYS A 78 -22.70 17.73 24.77
C LYS A 78 -23.17 16.98 23.53
N GLU A 79 -23.20 15.66 23.58
CA GLU A 79 -23.46 14.82 22.40
C GLU A 79 -24.82 15.03 21.71
N HIS A 80 -25.86 15.45 22.44
CA HIS A 80 -27.18 15.75 21.86
C HIS A 80 -27.24 17.13 21.18
N LYS A 81 -26.22 17.97 21.37
CA LYS A 81 -26.14 19.33 20.81
C LYS A 81 -25.16 19.43 19.66
N GLU A 82 -24.03 18.74 19.78
CA GLU A 82 -22.97 18.77 18.77
C GLU A 82 -23.32 17.88 17.57
N ARG A 83 -23.22 18.42 16.35
CA ARG A 83 -23.41 17.66 15.11
C ARG A 83 -22.09 17.18 14.56
N LEU A 84 -22.11 16.09 13.78
CA LEU A 84 -20.91 15.60 13.10
C LEU A 84 -20.30 16.68 12.20
N SER A 85 -21.13 17.47 11.51
CA SER A 85 -20.68 18.56 10.64
C SER A 85 -19.96 19.71 11.35
N ASP A 86 -20.13 19.86 12.67
CA ASP A 86 -19.46 20.92 13.43
C ASP A 86 -17.98 20.55 13.69
N TRP A 87 -17.68 19.24 13.69
CA TRP A 87 -16.42 18.68 14.17
C TRP A 87 -15.64 17.89 13.12
N LEU A 88 -16.31 17.10 12.29
CA LEU A 88 -15.72 16.39 11.16
C LEU A 88 -15.99 17.23 9.90
N VAL A 89 -15.09 18.17 9.59
CA VAL A 89 -15.32 19.23 8.60
C VAL A 89 -14.74 18.87 7.25
N GLU A 90 -13.63 18.13 7.24
CA GLU A 90 -12.97 17.68 6.00
C GLU A 90 -12.54 16.21 6.08
N GLU A 91 -12.32 15.63 4.90
CA GLU A 91 -11.89 14.23 4.79
C GLU A 91 -10.56 14.00 5.53
N GLY A 92 -10.50 12.88 6.25
CA GLY A 92 -9.39 12.53 7.13
C GLY A 92 -9.45 13.16 8.52
N ASP A 93 -10.49 13.93 8.87
CA ASP A 93 -10.81 14.27 10.27
C ASP A 93 -11.16 13.01 11.08
N ARG A 94 -10.87 13.05 12.38
CA ARG A 94 -10.90 11.87 13.25
C ARG A 94 -11.53 12.15 14.60
N CYS A 95 -12.27 11.17 15.11
CA CYS A 95 -12.66 11.10 16.50
C CYS A 95 -12.47 9.69 17.06
N LEU A 96 -12.40 9.60 18.38
CA LEU A 96 -12.42 8.34 19.11
C LEU A 96 -13.79 8.22 19.77
N TYR A 97 -14.36 7.03 19.77
CA TYR A 97 -15.54 6.67 20.53
C TYR A 97 -15.14 5.63 21.56
N ILE A 98 -15.27 5.97 22.84
CA ILE A 98 -14.98 5.06 23.95
C ILE A 98 -16.33 4.59 24.48
N TYR A 99 -16.52 3.28 24.49
CA TYR A 99 -17.69 2.61 25.03
C TYR A 99 -17.29 1.69 26.17
N ASP A 100 -18.07 1.68 27.24
CA ASP A 100 -17.81 0.94 28.48
C ASP A 100 -16.49 1.36 29.13
N PHE A 101 -16.55 2.19 30.18
CA PHE A 101 -15.34 2.63 30.89
C PHE A 101 -14.70 1.54 31.76
N GLY A 102 -15.36 0.39 31.93
CA GLY A 102 -14.79 -0.81 32.54
C GLY A 102 -13.92 -1.58 31.53
N ASP A 103 -14.54 -2.09 30.47
CA ASP A 103 -13.86 -2.88 29.43
C ASP A 103 -13.01 -2.02 28.46
N TYR A 104 -13.31 -0.74 28.37
CA TYR A 104 -12.57 0.29 27.63
C TYR A 104 -12.50 0.04 26.12
N TRP A 105 -13.66 -0.19 25.49
CA TRP A 105 -13.76 -0.39 24.05
C TRP A 105 -13.52 0.90 23.28
N GLU A 106 -12.31 1.04 22.72
CA GLU A 106 -11.93 2.23 21.94
C GLU A 106 -12.13 2.00 20.44
N HIS A 107 -12.92 2.87 19.80
CA HIS A 107 -13.13 2.87 18.36
C HIS A 107 -12.48 4.10 17.75
N GLU A 108 -11.70 3.92 16.69
CA GLU A 108 -11.26 5.02 15.84
C GLU A 108 -12.28 5.25 14.72
N LEU A 109 -12.78 6.47 14.63
CA LEU A 109 -13.66 6.94 13.58
C LEU A 109 -12.89 7.89 12.68
N VAL A 110 -12.91 7.62 11.38
CA VAL A 110 -12.30 8.46 10.35
C VAL A 110 -13.37 8.89 9.35
N LEU A 111 -13.48 10.20 9.12
CA LEU A 111 -14.29 10.75 8.02
C LEU A 111 -13.58 10.44 6.70
N GLU A 112 -13.96 9.37 6.02
CA GLU A 112 -13.34 8.97 4.76
C GLU A 112 -13.80 9.87 3.60
N LYS A 113 -15.10 10.20 3.53
CA LYS A 113 -15.69 10.98 2.41
C LYS A 113 -16.84 11.88 2.81
N ILE A 114 -16.98 13.01 2.11
CA ILE A 114 -18.16 13.91 2.18
C ILE A 114 -18.92 13.87 0.86
N MET A 115 -20.15 13.38 0.88
CA MET A 115 -20.94 13.09 -0.31
C MET A 115 -22.24 13.88 -0.36
N VAL A 116 -22.74 14.12 -1.58
CA VAL A 116 -24.12 14.58 -1.80
C VAL A 116 -25.06 13.40 -1.57
N PRO A 117 -26.18 13.57 -0.84
CA PRO A 117 -27.16 12.51 -0.66
C PRO A 117 -27.72 12.03 -2.01
N GLN A 118 -27.93 10.73 -2.15
CA GLN A 118 -28.61 10.18 -3.32
C GLN A 118 -30.12 10.49 -3.23
N PRO A 119 -30.80 10.83 -4.35
CA PRO A 119 -32.25 11.00 -4.36
C PRO A 119 -32.96 9.76 -3.82
N ASP A 120 -33.96 9.98 -2.97
CA ASP A 120 -34.83 8.95 -2.39
C ASP A 120 -34.09 7.87 -1.56
N ALA A 121 -32.82 8.10 -1.20
CA ALA A 121 -32.04 7.23 -0.33
C ALA A 121 -32.27 7.55 1.16
N PHE A 122 -32.18 6.51 1.99
CA PHE A 122 -32.35 6.59 3.44
C PHE A 122 -31.04 6.26 4.14
N TYR A 123 -30.69 7.04 5.17
CA TYR A 123 -29.46 6.85 5.94
C TYR A 123 -29.79 6.74 7.43
N PRO A 124 -29.06 5.94 8.22
CA PRO A 124 -27.74 5.37 7.92
C PRO A 124 -27.78 4.06 7.12
N VAL A 125 -26.66 3.75 6.45
CA VAL A 125 -26.42 2.52 5.67
C VAL A 125 -25.04 1.97 6.01
N CYS A 126 -24.93 0.65 6.14
CA CYS A 126 -23.63 -0.03 6.24
C CYS A 126 -23.14 -0.45 4.86
N LEU A 127 -21.99 0.07 4.43
CA LEU A 127 -21.37 -0.30 3.15
C LEU A 127 -20.52 -1.57 3.24
N LYS A 128 -19.86 -1.78 4.38
CA LYS A 128 -19.02 -2.96 4.63
C LYS A 128 -18.87 -3.18 6.13
N ALA A 129 -19.02 -4.43 6.56
CA ALA A 129 -18.78 -4.86 7.93
C ALA A 129 -17.84 -6.05 7.93
N VAL A 130 -16.71 -5.92 8.62
CA VAL A 130 -15.68 -6.96 8.71
C VAL A 130 -15.63 -7.51 10.12
N ARG A 131 -15.88 -8.83 10.23
CA ARG A 131 -15.92 -9.67 11.44
C ARG A 131 -16.97 -9.27 12.47
N VAL A 132 -17.57 -10.27 13.11
CA VAL A 132 -18.49 -10.08 14.24
C VAL A 132 -17.71 -9.43 15.38
N ALA A 133 -18.25 -8.41 16.04
CA ALA A 133 -17.55 -7.77 17.16
C ALA A 133 -17.51 -8.71 18.38
N PRO A 134 -16.61 -8.50 19.35
CA PRO A 134 -16.73 -9.14 20.64
C PRO A 134 -18.07 -8.84 21.29
N GLU A 135 -18.56 -9.80 22.07
CA GLU A 135 -19.70 -9.56 22.94
C GLU A 135 -19.35 -8.43 23.92
N GLU A 136 -20.36 -7.62 24.22
CA GLU A 136 -20.31 -6.66 25.32
C GLU A 136 -19.97 -7.39 26.64
N ASP A 137 -19.28 -6.73 27.58
CA ASP A 137 -18.80 -7.32 28.85
C ASP A 137 -17.75 -8.44 28.75
N SER A 138 -17.18 -8.71 27.57
CA SER A 138 -16.21 -9.80 27.38
C SER A 138 -14.75 -9.43 27.66
N MET A 139 -14.42 -8.13 27.78
CA MET A 139 -13.04 -7.61 27.71
C MET A 139 -12.23 -8.10 26.49
N GLY A 140 -12.88 -8.70 25.48
CA GLY A 140 -12.22 -9.36 24.34
C GLY A 140 -11.49 -10.65 24.68
N VAL A 141 -11.63 -11.18 25.89
CA VAL A 141 -10.91 -12.37 26.36
C VAL A 141 -11.43 -13.61 25.65
N GLY A 142 -10.54 -14.29 24.92
CA GLY A 142 -10.89 -15.52 24.21
C GLY A 142 -11.78 -15.29 22.99
N TRP A 143 -11.95 -14.03 22.56
CA TRP A 143 -12.72 -13.70 21.37
C TRP A 143 -12.12 -14.39 20.14
N ASN A 144 -12.96 -15.16 19.46
CA ASN A 144 -12.68 -15.77 18.18
C ASN A 144 -13.91 -15.50 17.31
N PRO A 145 -13.81 -14.69 16.25
CA PRO A 145 -14.96 -14.32 15.45
C PRO A 145 -15.56 -15.54 14.78
N GLU A 146 -16.89 -15.60 14.75
CA GLU A 146 -17.61 -16.57 13.91
C GLU A 146 -17.22 -16.37 12.43
N GLU A 147 -17.04 -17.48 11.70
CA GLU A 147 -16.81 -17.45 10.25
C GLU A 147 -18.12 -17.07 9.54
N ILE A 148 -18.23 -15.79 9.19
CA ILE A 148 -19.31 -15.24 8.39
C ILE A 148 -18.73 -14.48 7.20
N GLU A 149 -19.30 -14.66 6.02
CA GLU A 149 -18.87 -13.90 4.84
C GLU A 149 -19.11 -12.40 5.07
N THR A 150 -18.13 -11.57 4.72
CA THR A 150 -18.21 -10.09 4.83
C THR A 150 -19.50 -9.54 4.22
N LYS A 151 -19.96 -10.09 3.09
CA LYS A 151 -21.21 -9.68 2.43
C LYS A 151 -22.45 -9.98 3.28
N GLU A 152 -22.50 -11.16 3.89
CA GLU A 152 -23.59 -11.57 4.77
C GLU A 152 -23.62 -10.71 6.04
N LEU A 153 -22.46 -10.53 6.69
CA LEU A 153 -22.35 -9.67 7.86
C LEU A 153 -22.73 -8.22 7.54
N THR A 154 -22.32 -7.71 6.38
CA THR A 154 -22.70 -6.36 5.92
C THR A 154 -24.21 -6.23 5.80
N ALA A 155 -24.89 -7.22 5.21
CA ALA A 155 -26.34 -7.23 5.08
C ALA A 155 -27.04 -7.30 6.46
N ILE A 156 -26.53 -8.10 7.40
CA ILE A 156 -27.06 -8.19 8.77
C ILE A 156 -26.94 -6.85 9.49
N VAL A 157 -25.75 -6.23 9.45
CA VAL A 157 -25.51 -4.93 10.08
C VAL A 157 -26.38 -3.86 9.44
N ASP A 158 -26.47 -3.81 8.10
CA ASP A 158 -27.31 -2.85 7.40
C ASP A 158 -28.80 -3.02 7.74
N ALA A 159 -29.28 -4.26 7.89
CA ALA A 159 -30.65 -4.54 8.32
C ALA A 159 -30.93 -4.04 9.75
N LYS A 160 -29.97 -4.14 10.67
CA LYS A 160 -30.11 -3.58 12.04
C LYS A 160 -30.22 -2.06 12.01
N LEU A 161 -29.45 -1.40 11.13
CA LEU A 161 -29.48 0.05 10.93
C LEU A 161 -30.79 0.55 10.29
N ALA A 162 -31.58 -0.32 9.65
CA ALA A 162 -32.82 0.08 8.98
C ALA A 162 -33.81 0.80 9.90
N SER A 163 -33.81 0.47 11.20
CA SER A 163 -34.65 1.13 12.21
C SER A 163 -34.29 2.60 12.49
N LEU A 164 -33.08 3.03 12.12
CA LEU A 164 -32.58 4.40 12.33
C LEU A 164 -32.68 5.27 11.06
N ARG A 165 -33.17 4.71 9.95
CA ARG A 165 -33.16 5.36 8.65
C ARG A 165 -34.10 6.57 8.58
N LYS A 166 -33.56 7.72 8.17
CA LYS A 166 -34.31 8.96 7.91
C LYS A 166 -34.13 9.39 6.44
N GLU A 167 -35.19 9.92 5.85
CA GLU A 167 -35.17 10.48 4.48
C GLU A 167 -34.38 11.79 4.47
N THR A 168 -33.47 11.97 3.49
CA THR A 168 -32.73 13.23 3.31
C THR A 168 -33.12 13.89 1.99
N GLY A 169 -33.58 15.14 2.06
CA GLY A 169 -34.30 15.84 0.99
C GLY A 169 -33.59 15.97 -0.36
N LYS A 170 -34.42 16.12 -1.41
CA LYS A 170 -34.05 16.21 -2.84
C LYS A 170 -33.23 17.45 -3.18
N THR A 171 -32.15 17.27 -3.94
CA THR A 171 -31.54 18.33 -4.77
C THR A 171 -31.13 17.78 -6.13
N ALA A 172 -31.41 18.58 -7.17
CA ALA A 172 -31.33 18.26 -8.58
C ALA A 172 -29.89 18.23 -9.12
N TRP A 173 -29.62 17.27 -10.00
CA TRP A 173 -28.44 17.23 -10.86
C TRP A 173 -28.81 17.83 -12.22
N GLU A 174 -27.99 18.74 -12.75
CA GLU A 174 -28.05 19.17 -14.14
C GLU A 174 -27.23 18.22 -15.02
N GLU A 175 -27.82 17.76 -16.12
CA GLU A 175 -27.20 16.91 -17.13
C GLU A 175 -26.18 17.69 -17.97
N VAL A 176 -25.07 17.03 -18.33
CA VAL A 176 -24.13 17.51 -19.35
C VAL A 176 -24.52 16.86 -20.70
N PRO A 177 -24.78 17.62 -21.77
CA PRO A 177 -25.27 17.06 -23.03
C PRO A 177 -24.28 16.17 -23.78
N GLU A 178 -24.77 15.03 -24.25
CA GLU A 178 -24.17 14.16 -25.26
C GLU A 178 -24.11 14.86 -26.62
N GLU A 179 -23.08 15.66 -26.88
CA GLU A 179 -22.70 15.98 -28.25
C GLU A 179 -21.23 16.39 -28.35
N LYS A 180 -20.35 15.37 -28.47
CA LYS A 180 -19.04 15.41 -29.16
C LYS A 180 -18.37 14.03 -29.17
N VAL A 181 -19.03 13.05 -29.78
CA VAL A 181 -18.46 11.70 -30.05
C VAL A 181 -17.98 11.56 -31.51
N LYS A 182 -17.95 12.64 -32.30
CA LYS A 182 -17.48 12.62 -33.69
C LYS A 182 -16.22 13.45 -33.91
N GLU A 183 -15.13 13.03 -33.28
CA GLU A 183 -13.76 13.33 -33.76
C GLU A 183 -12.71 12.31 -33.28
N ALA A 184 -13.14 11.11 -32.85
CA ALA A 184 -12.27 10.04 -32.36
C ALA A 184 -11.95 8.98 -33.43
N ARG A 185 -11.57 9.41 -34.64
CA ARG A 185 -11.17 8.49 -35.73
C ARG A 185 -9.79 8.78 -36.35
N ALA A 186 -8.93 9.56 -35.70
CA ALA A 186 -7.62 9.93 -36.24
C ALA A 186 -6.40 9.64 -35.35
N THR A 187 -6.53 8.95 -34.20
CA THR A 187 -5.39 8.71 -33.28
C THR A 187 -5.27 7.26 -32.81
N GLN A 188 -5.43 6.30 -33.72
CA GLN A 188 -5.37 4.87 -33.38
C GLN A 188 -3.94 4.34 -33.08
N ASN A 189 -2.89 5.18 -33.15
CA ASN A 189 -1.49 4.76 -33.04
C ASN A 189 -0.64 5.52 -32.01
N ASN A 190 -1.25 6.21 -31.04
CA ASN A 190 -0.50 6.91 -29.99
C ASN A 190 -0.77 6.29 -28.61
N VAL A 191 0.22 5.55 -28.09
CA VAL A 191 0.17 4.83 -26.80
C VAL A 191 -0.14 5.78 -25.64
N TRP A 192 0.48 6.96 -25.62
CA TRP A 192 0.32 7.94 -24.54
C TRP A 192 -1.10 8.52 -24.50
N ARG A 193 -1.68 8.79 -25.68
CA ARG A 193 -3.07 9.24 -25.80
C ARG A 193 -4.03 8.16 -25.27
N ALA A 194 -3.84 6.90 -25.67
CA ALA A 194 -4.66 5.78 -25.22
C ALA A 194 -4.56 5.57 -23.70
N LEU A 195 -3.35 5.62 -23.14
CA LEU A 195 -3.12 5.53 -21.69
C LEU A 195 -3.89 6.62 -20.94
N LEU A 196 -3.79 7.88 -21.37
CA LEU A 196 -4.47 8.99 -20.71
C LEU A 196 -5.99 8.88 -20.80
N GLU A 197 -6.54 8.45 -21.94
CA GLU A 197 -7.97 8.24 -22.10
C GLU A 197 -8.48 7.15 -21.13
N LYS A 198 -7.72 6.06 -20.95
CA LYS A 198 -8.06 5.02 -19.96
C LYS A 198 -7.91 5.50 -18.52
N ALA A 199 -6.86 6.26 -18.20
CA ALA A 199 -6.67 6.84 -16.87
C ALA A 199 -7.80 7.82 -16.51
N VAL A 200 -8.26 8.64 -17.46
CA VAL A 200 -9.41 9.54 -17.27
C VAL A 200 -10.69 8.75 -17.07
N ALA A 201 -10.94 7.73 -17.88
CA ALA A 201 -12.10 6.86 -17.69
C ALA A 201 -12.08 6.18 -16.31
N PHE A 202 -10.91 5.71 -15.87
CA PHE A 202 -10.73 5.11 -14.55
C PHE A 202 -10.98 6.13 -13.43
N LYS A 203 -10.49 7.38 -13.59
CA LYS A 203 -10.77 8.47 -12.66
C LYS A 203 -12.27 8.71 -12.50
N LEU A 204 -12.97 8.81 -13.63
CA LEU A 204 -14.40 9.10 -13.69
C LEU A 204 -15.23 7.98 -13.09
N LEU A 205 -14.81 6.72 -13.31
CA LEU A 205 -15.44 5.57 -12.68
C LEU A 205 -15.23 5.58 -11.16
N ALA A 206 -14.07 6.04 -10.69
CA ALA A 206 -13.66 6.04 -9.29
C ALA A 206 -13.84 4.68 -8.57
N PRO A 207 -13.23 3.57 -9.05
CA PRO A 207 -13.44 2.24 -8.48
C PRO A 207 -13.11 2.10 -6.98
N TRP A 208 -12.18 2.91 -6.48
CA TRP A 208 -11.82 3.01 -5.05
C TRP A 208 -12.99 3.46 -4.15
N GLN A 209 -14.16 3.76 -4.73
CA GLN A 209 -15.39 3.96 -3.97
C GLN A 209 -16.01 2.65 -3.49
N TRP A 210 -15.75 1.52 -4.15
CA TRP A 210 -16.35 0.21 -3.82
C TRP A 210 -15.38 -0.99 -3.88
N MET A 211 -14.14 -0.79 -4.34
CA MET A 211 -13.08 -1.80 -4.29
C MET A 211 -12.04 -1.41 -3.24
N ASP A 212 -11.54 -2.40 -2.50
CA ASP A 212 -10.43 -2.21 -1.54
C ASP A 212 -9.08 -2.67 -2.14
N ASP A 213 -7.98 -2.27 -1.51
CA ASP A 213 -6.62 -2.45 -2.03
C ASP A 213 -6.05 -3.87 -1.86
N ASP A 214 -6.73 -4.71 -1.08
CA ASP A 214 -6.49 -6.13 -0.89
C ASP A 214 -7.28 -7.04 -1.85
N GLU A 215 -8.22 -6.49 -2.61
CA GLU A 215 -9.00 -7.16 -3.66
C GLU A 215 -8.23 -7.17 -4.99
N ILE A 216 -7.10 -7.88 -5.00
CA ILE A 216 -6.20 -7.93 -6.15
C ILE A 216 -6.78 -8.81 -7.27
N PHE A 217 -6.69 -8.35 -8.52
CA PHE A 217 -7.01 -9.16 -9.70
C PHE A 217 -5.85 -9.20 -10.69
N LEU A 218 -5.74 -10.31 -11.43
CA LEU A 218 -4.70 -10.55 -12.42
C LEU A 218 -5.19 -10.17 -13.82
N VAL A 219 -4.35 -9.51 -14.59
CA VAL A 219 -4.52 -9.34 -16.04
C VAL A 219 -3.33 -10.00 -16.74
N ILE A 220 -3.58 -10.88 -17.70
CA ILE A 220 -2.53 -11.45 -18.57
C ILE A 220 -2.57 -10.73 -19.91
N ASP A 221 -1.47 -10.03 -20.22
CA ASP A 221 -1.35 -9.25 -21.44
C ASP A 221 -1.26 -10.16 -22.70
N PRO A 222 -2.11 -9.99 -23.71
CA PRO A 222 -2.14 -10.86 -24.90
C PRO A 222 -0.95 -10.69 -25.86
N GLU A 223 -0.16 -9.62 -25.73
CA GLU A 223 1.01 -9.37 -26.58
C GLU A 223 2.26 -10.03 -26.00
N THR A 224 2.53 -9.77 -24.73
CA THR A 224 3.77 -10.13 -24.03
C THR A 224 3.61 -11.36 -23.14
N ASN A 225 2.37 -11.78 -22.86
CA ASN A 225 2.04 -12.79 -21.85
C ASN A 225 2.50 -12.40 -20.44
N GLU A 226 2.78 -11.11 -20.21
CA GLU A 226 3.17 -10.57 -18.92
C GLU A 226 1.99 -10.62 -17.95
N ARG A 227 2.28 -10.93 -16.69
CA ARG A 227 1.29 -10.97 -15.60
C ARG A 227 1.23 -9.61 -14.93
N LEU A 228 0.05 -9.01 -14.87
CA LEU A 228 -0.19 -7.68 -14.32
C LEU A 228 -1.14 -7.79 -13.14
N TYR A 229 -0.62 -7.70 -11.92
CA TYR A 229 -1.42 -7.79 -10.69
C TYR A 229 -1.91 -6.38 -10.33
N CYS A 230 -3.22 -6.18 -10.36
CA CYS A 230 -3.85 -4.86 -10.25
C CYS A 230 -4.47 -4.68 -8.87
N SER A 231 -4.05 -3.63 -8.16
CA SER A 231 -4.60 -3.19 -6.88
C SER A 231 -5.24 -1.81 -7.04
N VAL A 232 -6.53 -1.68 -6.76
CA VAL A 232 -7.21 -0.37 -6.74
C VAL A 232 -6.94 0.28 -5.40
N ILE A 233 -6.33 1.46 -5.39
CA ILE A 233 -5.93 2.15 -4.16
C ILE A 233 -6.73 3.42 -3.92
N GLY A 234 -6.85 3.80 -2.66
CA GLY A 234 -7.48 5.06 -2.25
C GLY A 234 -8.84 4.92 -1.57
N ALA A 235 -9.24 3.71 -1.16
CA ALA A 235 -10.44 3.52 -0.33
C ALA A 235 -10.40 4.37 0.97
N LEU A 236 -9.20 4.64 1.49
CA LEU A 236 -8.93 5.48 2.67
C LEU A 236 -8.71 6.98 2.36
N GLY A 237 -8.93 7.42 1.12
CA GLY A 237 -8.93 8.84 0.71
C GLY A 237 -7.55 9.52 0.60
N GLN A 238 -6.45 8.86 0.97
CA GLN A 238 -5.11 9.46 0.96
C GLN A 238 -4.52 9.62 -0.46
N GLU A 239 -4.65 8.60 -1.30
CA GLU A 239 -4.18 8.62 -2.69
C GLU A 239 -5.08 7.74 -3.56
N HIS A 240 -5.79 8.36 -4.51
CA HIS A 240 -6.69 7.66 -5.43
C HIS A 240 -5.93 7.17 -6.66
N GLY A 241 -6.13 5.90 -7.02
CA GLY A 241 -5.41 5.36 -8.17
C GLY A 241 -5.48 3.85 -8.31
N MET A 242 -4.47 3.33 -8.99
CA MET A 242 -4.25 1.89 -9.16
C MET A 242 -2.74 1.61 -9.17
N VAL A 243 -2.33 0.51 -8.55
CA VAL A 243 -0.97 -0.02 -8.65
C VAL A 243 -1.01 -1.28 -9.51
N VAL A 244 -0.13 -1.34 -10.51
CA VAL A 244 0.06 -2.51 -11.38
C VAL A 244 1.41 -3.12 -11.09
N TYR A 245 1.43 -4.28 -10.42
CA TYR A 245 2.66 -5.04 -10.18
C TYR A 245 2.94 -5.92 -11.39
N ILE A 246 4.17 -5.86 -11.91
CA ILE A 246 4.51 -6.42 -13.23
C ILE A 246 5.37 -7.67 -13.08
N GLY A 247 4.89 -8.78 -13.63
CA GLY A 247 5.59 -10.05 -13.74
C GLY A 247 5.82 -10.76 -12.42
N GLU A 248 6.73 -11.73 -12.44
CA GLU A 248 7.12 -12.52 -11.27
C GLU A 248 7.68 -11.64 -10.15
N GLN A 249 8.55 -10.68 -10.47
CA GLN A 249 9.07 -9.71 -9.48
C GLN A 249 7.96 -8.81 -8.90
N GLY A 250 6.95 -8.47 -9.70
CA GLY A 250 5.79 -7.74 -9.24
C GLY A 250 4.97 -8.55 -8.25
N TYR A 251 4.73 -9.82 -8.53
CA TYR A 251 4.07 -10.74 -7.59
C TYR A 251 4.84 -10.84 -6.27
N GLU A 252 6.16 -10.99 -6.32
CA GLU A 252 7.00 -11.02 -5.13
C GLU A 252 6.92 -9.72 -4.33
N SER A 253 6.92 -8.57 -5.01
CA SER A 253 6.76 -7.24 -4.41
C SER A 253 5.44 -7.13 -3.66
N LEU A 254 4.35 -7.52 -4.32
CA LEU A 254 2.99 -7.51 -3.75
C LEU A 254 2.91 -8.45 -2.55
N ARG A 255 3.38 -9.69 -2.68
CA ARG A 255 3.37 -10.67 -1.58
C ARG A 255 4.18 -10.18 -0.38
N HIS A 256 5.35 -9.59 -0.60
CA HIS A 256 6.17 -9.02 0.47
C HIS A 256 5.45 -7.89 1.21
N LEU A 257 4.74 -7.02 0.49
CA LEU A 257 3.96 -5.93 1.07
C LEU A 257 2.89 -6.46 2.04
N PHE A 258 2.17 -7.51 1.64
CA PHE A 258 1.09 -8.09 2.45
C PHE A 258 1.59 -8.98 3.60
N GLU A 259 2.65 -9.78 3.38
CA GLU A 259 3.23 -10.62 4.44
C GLU A 259 4.05 -9.82 5.47
N ARG A 260 4.60 -8.67 5.07
CA ARG A 260 5.47 -7.83 5.90
C ARG A 260 5.05 -6.36 5.83
N PRO A 261 3.94 -5.98 6.48
CA PRO A 261 3.44 -4.60 6.46
C PRO A 261 4.40 -3.58 7.10
N TYR A 262 5.41 -4.03 7.85
CA TYR A 262 6.48 -3.20 8.41
C TYR A 262 7.84 -3.73 7.93
N PRO A 263 8.23 -3.46 6.67
CA PRO A 263 9.47 -3.97 6.13
C PRO A 263 10.67 -3.30 6.79
N GLU A 264 11.76 -4.06 6.98
CA GLU A 264 13.00 -3.53 7.57
C GLU A 264 13.71 -2.53 6.66
N GLN A 265 13.43 -2.58 5.36
CA GLN A 265 13.94 -1.70 4.32
C GLN A 265 12.76 -1.03 3.62
N ASP A 266 12.99 0.18 3.10
CA ASP A 266 11.98 0.89 2.32
C ASP A 266 11.53 0.05 1.10
N PRO A 267 10.22 -0.19 0.92
CA PRO A 267 9.70 -0.95 -0.22
C PRO A 267 10.21 -0.47 -1.59
N VAL A 268 10.57 0.81 -1.71
CA VAL A 268 11.07 1.42 -2.95
C VAL A 268 12.28 0.66 -3.53
N TYR A 269 13.06 -0.02 -2.68
CA TYR A 269 14.23 -0.78 -3.11
C TYR A 269 13.90 -2.09 -3.82
N THR A 270 12.74 -2.68 -3.53
CA THR A 270 12.38 -4.03 -4.00
C THR A 270 11.13 -4.04 -4.87
N GLN A 271 10.40 -2.92 -4.94
CA GLN A 271 9.12 -2.87 -5.63
C GLN A 271 9.26 -2.83 -7.15
N ARG A 272 8.60 -3.79 -7.82
CA ARG A 272 8.36 -3.78 -9.27
C ARG A 272 6.88 -3.49 -9.55
N ALA A 273 6.57 -2.23 -9.86
CA ALA A 273 5.20 -1.81 -10.13
C ALA A 273 5.14 -0.53 -10.98
N VAL A 274 3.94 -0.20 -11.47
CA VAL A 274 3.59 1.14 -11.91
C VAL A 274 2.43 1.66 -11.07
N LEU A 275 2.63 2.83 -10.46
CA LEU A 275 1.58 3.60 -9.80
C LEU A 275 0.91 4.52 -10.82
N ILE A 276 -0.42 4.44 -10.89
CA ILE A 276 -1.28 5.40 -11.59
C ILE A 276 -2.02 6.17 -10.51
N SER A 277 -1.74 7.46 -10.36
CA SER A 277 -2.38 8.32 -9.37
C SER A 277 -2.91 9.61 -10.00
N PHE A 278 -3.67 10.38 -9.22
CA PHE A 278 -4.22 11.65 -9.66
C PHE A 278 -3.78 12.77 -8.73
N ALA A 279 -2.85 13.56 -9.23
CA ALA A 279 -2.11 14.57 -8.49
C ALA A 279 -2.76 15.97 -8.60
N ASP A 280 -2.31 16.87 -7.73
CA ASP A 280 -2.48 18.30 -7.90
C ASP A 280 -1.48 18.85 -8.93
N ARG A 281 -1.76 20.03 -9.49
CA ARG A 281 -0.92 20.60 -10.56
C ARG A 281 0.51 20.87 -10.09
N ASP A 282 0.69 21.25 -8.83
CA ASP A 282 1.96 21.57 -8.19
C ASP A 282 2.76 20.33 -7.75
N GLU A 283 2.15 19.16 -7.77
CA GLU A 283 2.81 17.87 -7.53
C GLU A 283 3.41 17.24 -8.81
N LEU A 284 3.12 17.82 -9.98
CA LEU A 284 3.63 17.34 -11.27
C LEU A 284 5.04 17.86 -11.55
N SER A 285 5.88 16.98 -12.09
CA SER A 285 7.14 17.40 -12.70
C SER A 285 6.90 18.16 -14.01
N LYS A 286 7.95 18.79 -14.53
CA LYS A 286 7.90 19.44 -15.83
C LYS A 286 7.60 18.42 -16.94
N GLU A 287 8.19 17.25 -16.85
CA GLU A 287 8.04 16.14 -17.78
C GLU A 287 6.62 15.56 -17.76
N ASP A 288 6.00 15.44 -16.56
CA ASP A 288 4.58 15.05 -16.45
C ASP A 288 3.69 16.05 -17.20
N TYR A 289 3.91 17.35 -16.97
CA TYR A 289 3.12 18.40 -17.60
C TYR A 289 3.29 18.42 -19.12
N GLU A 290 4.52 18.22 -19.62
CA GLU A 290 4.82 18.13 -21.04
C GLU A 290 4.15 16.91 -21.69
N LEU A 291 4.13 15.76 -21.01
CA LEU A 291 3.40 14.58 -21.47
C LEU A 291 1.91 14.90 -21.68
N LEU A 292 1.23 15.45 -20.67
CA LEU A 292 -0.20 15.78 -20.74
C LEU A 292 -0.50 16.83 -21.83
N ARG A 293 0.33 17.88 -21.89
CA ARG A 293 0.19 18.97 -22.87
C ARG A 293 0.41 18.49 -24.30
N SER A 294 1.41 17.63 -24.53
CA SER A 294 1.72 17.10 -25.86
C SER A 294 0.57 16.31 -26.47
N GLN A 295 -0.27 15.72 -25.62
CA GLN A 295 -1.47 14.97 -26.06
C GLN A 295 -2.70 15.87 -26.23
N GLY A 296 -2.60 17.18 -25.99
CA GLY A 296 -3.72 18.12 -26.16
C GLY A 296 -4.86 17.94 -25.15
N MET A 297 -4.59 17.32 -23.99
CA MET A 297 -5.58 17.13 -22.93
C MET A 297 -5.43 18.23 -21.87
N ALA A 298 -6.55 18.73 -21.37
CA ALA A 298 -6.59 19.80 -20.37
C ALA A 298 -7.23 19.28 -19.08
N PHE A 299 -6.52 19.50 -17.96
CA PHE A 299 -6.97 19.11 -16.63
C PHE A 299 -7.11 20.35 -15.74
N ARG A 300 -8.08 20.34 -14.83
CA ARG A 300 -8.34 21.42 -13.88
C ARG A 300 -8.89 20.83 -12.58
N GLY A 301 -8.65 21.50 -11.47
CA GLY A 301 -9.10 21.05 -10.15
C GLY A 301 -8.04 20.25 -9.40
N LYS A 302 -8.33 19.98 -8.13
CA LYS A 302 -7.46 19.23 -7.24
C LYS A 302 -7.57 17.72 -7.48
N LYS A 303 -6.44 17.00 -7.43
CA LYS A 303 -6.35 15.54 -7.59
C LYS A 303 -7.03 15.03 -8.88
N GLN A 304 -6.87 15.82 -9.95
CA GLN A 304 -7.43 15.54 -11.29
C GLN A 304 -6.37 15.25 -12.34
N TRP A 305 -5.08 15.47 -12.04
CA TRP A 305 -4.02 15.36 -13.03
C TRP A 305 -3.44 13.94 -13.03
N PRO A 306 -3.58 13.15 -14.12
CA PRO A 306 -3.01 11.82 -14.17
C PRO A 306 -1.48 11.87 -14.04
N GLN A 307 -0.95 11.08 -13.12
CA GLN A 307 0.49 10.90 -12.90
C GLN A 307 0.81 9.40 -12.94
N PHE A 308 1.95 9.07 -13.52
CA PHE A 308 2.41 7.69 -13.68
C PHE A 308 3.83 7.55 -13.13
N ARG A 309 4.05 6.60 -12.23
CA ARG A 309 5.36 6.35 -11.63
C ARG A 309 5.75 4.89 -11.73
N SER A 310 6.86 4.65 -12.43
CA SER A 310 7.52 3.35 -12.52
C SER A 310 8.37 3.12 -11.28
N PHE A 311 8.19 1.96 -10.66
CA PHE A 311 9.03 1.39 -9.61
C PHE A 311 9.77 0.19 -10.22
N VAL A 312 11.10 0.26 -10.20
CA VAL A 312 12.00 -0.80 -10.63
C VAL A 312 12.97 -1.04 -9.47
N PRO A 313 13.16 -2.28 -9.00
CA PRO A 313 14.01 -2.58 -7.86
C PRO A 313 15.40 -1.93 -7.97
N GLY A 314 15.84 -1.30 -6.90
CA GLY A 314 17.11 -0.57 -6.81
C GLY A 314 17.14 0.81 -7.50
N TYR A 315 16.12 1.19 -8.27
CA TYR A 315 16.05 2.49 -8.92
C TYR A 315 15.10 3.46 -8.23
N TYR A 316 15.40 4.75 -8.32
CA TYR A 316 14.50 5.81 -7.84
C TYR A 316 13.17 5.79 -8.64
N PRO A 317 12.01 6.10 -8.02
CA PRO A 317 10.74 6.20 -8.73
C PRO A 317 10.81 7.20 -9.89
N TRP A 318 10.36 6.81 -11.07
CA TRP A 318 10.59 7.59 -12.30
C TRP A 318 9.38 7.61 -13.23
N MET A 319 9.49 8.37 -14.32
CA MET A 319 8.54 8.30 -15.43
C MET A 319 8.49 6.88 -16.01
N ILE A 320 7.32 6.47 -16.47
CA ILE A 320 7.13 5.17 -17.15
C ILE A 320 7.74 5.17 -18.55
N SER A 321 8.16 4.01 -19.04
CA SER A 321 8.58 3.83 -20.44
C SER A 321 7.39 3.66 -21.39
N GLU A 322 7.62 3.64 -22.71
CA GLU A 322 6.56 3.35 -23.69
C GLU A 322 6.04 1.90 -23.56
N GLU A 323 6.92 0.95 -23.22
CA GLU A 323 6.56 -0.46 -22.96
C GLU A 323 5.67 -0.58 -21.72
N GLU A 324 6.03 0.11 -20.63
CA GLU A 324 5.19 0.17 -19.43
C GLU A 324 3.85 0.86 -19.72
N ALA A 325 3.85 1.92 -20.54
CA ALA A 325 2.62 2.59 -20.95
C ALA A 325 1.66 1.64 -21.71
N LYS A 326 2.19 0.75 -22.57
CA LYS A 326 1.38 -0.28 -23.25
C LYS A 326 0.74 -1.24 -22.27
N LEU A 327 1.55 -1.83 -21.36
CA LEU A 327 1.07 -2.76 -20.34
C LEU A 327 0.02 -2.13 -19.43
N VAL A 328 0.29 -0.91 -18.95
CA VAL A 328 -0.61 -0.20 -18.03
C VAL A 328 -1.90 0.24 -18.72
N THR A 329 -1.86 0.54 -20.02
CA THR A 329 -3.08 0.81 -20.80
C THR A 329 -3.99 -0.41 -20.83
N VAL A 330 -3.42 -1.61 -21.04
CA VAL A 330 -4.17 -2.88 -21.00
C VAL A 330 -4.73 -3.14 -19.60
N ALA A 331 -3.90 -2.95 -18.56
CA ALA A 331 -4.34 -3.11 -17.17
C ALA A 331 -5.51 -2.17 -16.82
N LEU A 332 -5.42 -0.87 -17.16
CA LEU A 332 -6.51 0.10 -16.91
C LEU A 332 -7.78 -0.23 -17.68
N ASP A 333 -7.66 -0.69 -18.93
CA ASP A 333 -8.83 -1.09 -19.72
C ASP A 333 -9.56 -2.27 -19.09
N GLN A 334 -8.83 -3.29 -18.64
CA GLN A 334 -9.44 -4.43 -17.95
C GLN A 334 -9.92 -4.07 -16.54
N ALA A 335 -9.21 -3.19 -15.83
CA ALA A 335 -9.64 -2.69 -14.53
C ALA A 335 -11.00 -1.98 -14.59
N LEU A 336 -11.26 -1.22 -15.66
CA LEU A 336 -12.58 -0.61 -15.89
C LEU A 336 -13.69 -1.65 -16.00
N GLU A 337 -13.44 -2.76 -16.68
CA GLU A 337 -14.42 -3.84 -16.83
C GLU A 337 -14.68 -4.56 -15.52
N VAL A 338 -13.60 -4.97 -14.85
CA VAL A 338 -13.66 -5.63 -13.52
C VAL A 338 -14.40 -4.74 -12.53
N ALA A 339 -14.03 -3.46 -12.43
CA ALA A 339 -14.66 -2.52 -11.51
C ALA A 339 -16.16 -2.36 -11.76
N ARG A 340 -16.62 -2.35 -13.03
CA ARG A 340 -18.06 -2.28 -13.36
C ARG A 340 -18.79 -3.56 -12.93
N CYS A 341 -18.21 -4.73 -13.16
CA CYS A 341 -18.82 -5.99 -12.74
C CYS A 341 -18.93 -6.07 -11.21
N VAL A 342 -17.89 -5.62 -10.48
CA VAL A 342 -17.94 -5.53 -9.01
C VAL A 342 -19.02 -4.55 -8.56
N ALA A 343 -19.10 -3.36 -9.17
CA ALA A 343 -20.11 -2.34 -8.82
C ALA A 343 -21.56 -2.84 -9.01
N LYS A 344 -21.79 -3.69 -10.01
CA LYS A 344 -23.10 -4.31 -10.28
C LYS A 344 -23.39 -5.55 -9.43
N GLY A 345 -22.41 -6.02 -8.64
CA GLY A 345 -22.50 -7.28 -7.89
C GLY A 345 -22.45 -8.53 -8.77
N GLU A 346 -22.02 -8.41 -10.03
CA GLU A 346 -21.83 -9.52 -10.97
C GLU A 346 -20.53 -10.30 -10.69
N LEU A 347 -19.56 -9.65 -10.02
CA LEU A 347 -18.27 -10.22 -9.65
C LEU A 347 -17.94 -9.87 -8.20
N SER A 348 -17.47 -10.87 -7.44
CA SER A 348 -16.85 -10.66 -6.12
C SER A 348 -15.38 -11.04 -6.24
N LEU A 349 -14.49 -10.13 -5.86
CA LEU A 349 -13.06 -10.41 -5.88
C LEU A 349 -12.62 -11.12 -4.59
N PRO A 350 -11.75 -12.14 -4.69
CA PRO A 350 -11.12 -12.74 -3.52
C PRO A 350 -10.19 -11.75 -2.80
N VAL A 351 -10.05 -11.90 -1.48
CA VAL A 351 -9.05 -11.16 -0.69
C VAL A 351 -7.69 -11.82 -0.86
N PHE A 352 -6.70 -11.02 -1.26
CA PHE A 352 -5.36 -11.52 -1.57
C PHE A 352 -4.67 -12.12 -0.34
N LEU A 353 -4.00 -13.26 -0.54
CA LEU A 353 -3.43 -14.16 0.48
C LEU A 353 -4.45 -14.87 1.40
N GLU A 354 -5.60 -14.27 1.69
CA GLU A 354 -6.61 -14.89 2.57
C GLU A 354 -7.34 -16.06 1.87
N ASP A 355 -7.78 -15.85 0.62
CA ASP A 355 -8.59 -16.85 -0.10
C ASP A 355 -7.77 -17.90 -0.87
N GLY A 356 -6.44 -17.74 -0.94
CA GLY A 356 -5.54 -18.63 -1.68
C GLY A 356 -5.74 -18.65 -3.21
N LYS A 357 -6.57 -17.75 -3.75
CA LYS A 357 -6.89 -17.63 -5.19
C LYS A 357 -7.02 -16.17 -5.61
N MET A 358 -6.99 -15.92 -6.92
CA MET A 358 -7.14 -14.60 -7.53
C MET A 358 -8.04 -14.68 -8.77
N PHE A 359 -8.91 -13.69 -8.97
CA PHE A 359 -9.64 -13.54 -10.22
C PHE A 359 -8.69 -13.07 -11.34
N ALA A 360 -8.81 -13.63 -12.54
CA ALA A 360 -7.94 -13.31 -13.67
C ALA A 360 -8.71 -12.97 -14.94
N ARG A 361 -8.27 -11.92 -15.63
CA ARG A 361 -8.63 -11.55 -17.01
C ARG A 361 -7.50 -11.97 -17.94
N ILE A 362 -7.75 -12.95 -18.80
CA ILE A 362 -6.73 -13.56 -19.67
C ILE A 362 -7.00 -13.15 -21.10
N GLY A 363 -6.07 -12.38 -21.69
CA GLY A 363 -6.10 -11.98 -23.08
C GLY A 363 -5.45 -13.03 -23.98
N GLU A 364 -6.15 -13.43 -25.04
CA GLU A 364 -5.65 -14.38 -26.04
C GLU A 364 -5.79 -13.80 -27.45
N LYS A 365 -4.76 -13.96 -28.30
CA LYS A 365 -4.87 -13.66 -29.72
C LYS A 365 -5.51 -14.83 -30.47
N LYS A 366 -6.71 -14.61 -31.02
CA LYS A 366 -7.43 -15.56 -31.89
C LYS A 366 -7.74 -14.89 -33.22
N ASP A 367 -7.25 -15.46 -34.31
CA ASP A 367 -7.46 -14.98 -35.68
C ASP A 367 -7.14 -13.49 -35.88
N GLY A 368 -6.08 -13.00 -35.22
CA GLY A 368 -5.66 -11.59 -35.26
C GLY A 368 -6.45 -10.64 -34.36
N ASN A 369 -7.48 -11.12 -33.65
CA ASN A 369 -8.24 -10.35 -32.67
C ASN A 369 -7.86 -10.77 -31.24
N ILE A 370 -8.00 -9.83 -30.30
CA ILE A 370 -7.83 -10.10 -28.87
C ILE A 370 -9.19 -10.54 -28.31
N VAL A 371 -9.22 -11.70 -27.65
CA VAL A 371 -10.38 -12.23 -26.92
C VAL A 371 -10.01 -12.31 -25.44
N TRP A 372 -10.89 -11.81 -24.58
CA TRP A 372 -10.72 -11.87 -23.14
C TRP A 372 -11.57 -12.99 -22.55
N ARG A 373 -11.00 -13.72 -21.60
CA ARG A 373 -11.72 -14.70 -20.78
C ARG A 373 -11.45 -14.48 -19.30
N ASP A 374 -12.42 -14.87 -18.49
CA ASP A 374 -12.30 -14.86 -17.03
C ASP A 374 -11.82 -16.22 -16.55
N ASP A 375 -11.01 -16.20 -15.49
CA ASP A 375 -10.52 -17.41 -14.84
C ASP A 375 -10.25 -17.17 -13.34
N THR A 376 -9.96 -18.25 -12.62
CA THR A 376 -9.47 -18.22 -11.24
C THR A 376 -8.10 -18.87 -11.17
N VAL A 377 -7.10 -18.12 -10.72
CA VAL A 377 -5.73 -18.61 -10.56
C VAL A 377 -5.46 -18.91 -9.10
N LEU A 378 -4.96 -20.10 -8.79
CA LEU A 378 -4.55 -20.45 -7.44
C LEU A 378 -3.19 -19.83 -7.11
N LEU A 379 -3.04 -19.23 -5.94
CA LEU A 379 -1.76 -18.65 -5.52
C LEU A 379 -0.66 -19.72 -5.44
N ALA A 380 -1.01 -20.95 -5.04
CA ALA A 380 -0.09 -22.08 -5.01
C ALA A 380 0.50 -22.44 -6.40
N GLU A 381 -0.19 -22.12 -7.50
CA GLU A 381 0.33 -22.34 -8.86
C GLU A 381 1.30 -21.23 -9.30
N LEU A 382 1.16 -20.04 -8.72
CA LEU A 382 2.08 -18.92 -8.91
C LEU A 382 3.33 -19.07 -8.03
N GLU A 383 3.15 -19.67 -6.86
CA GLU A 383 4.20 -20.03 -5.91
C GLU A 383 4.87 -21.34 -6.35
N GLY A 384 5.73 -21.28 -7.37
CA GLY A 384 6.68 -22.37 -7.60
C GLY A 384 7.46 -22.70 -6.32
N GLU A 385 8.11 -23.88 -6.25
CA GLU A 385 8.96 -24.24 -5.10
C GLU A 385 9.90 -23.07 -4.75
N LYS A 386 9.77 -22.48 -3.55
CA LYS A 386 10.63 -21.40 -3.05
C LYS A 386 12.10 -21.83 -3.11
N LYS A 387 12.77 -21.58 -4.23
CA LYS A 387 14.20 -21.87 -4.37
C LYS A 387 14.96 -20.75 -3.68
N THR A 388 15.79 -21.13 -2.71
CA THR A 388 16.78 -20.20 -2.17
C THR A 388 17.64 -19.71 -3.33
N PRO A 389 17.85 -18.40 -3.52
CA PRO A 389 18.65 -17.89 -4.63
C PRO A 389 20.04 -18.53 -4.57
N THR A 390 20.43 -19.21 -5.66
CA THR A 390 21.76 -19.80 -5.78
C THR A 390 22.65 -18.85 -6.55
N TYR A 391 23.64 -18.28 -5.88
CA TYR A 391 24.62 -17.40 -6.49
C TYR A 391 25.80 -18.19 -7.06
N GLU A 392 26.33 -17.74 -8.18
CA GLU A 392 27.58 -18.23 -8.74
C GLU A 392 28.79 -17.43 -8.23
N LEU A 393 30.00 -17.96 -8.44
CA LEU A 393 31.22 -17.20 -8.18
C LEU A 393 31.47 -16.28 -9.39
N LEU A 394 31.22 -14.98 -9.24
CA LEU A 394 31.22 -14.02 -10.35
C LEU A 394 32.53 -13.22 -10.47
N VAL A 395 33.42 -13.36 -9.50
CA VAL A 395 34.70 -12.65 -9.44
C VAL A 395 35.80 -13.35 -10.24
N GLU A 396 36.78 -12.57 -10.71
CA GLU A 396 37.93 -13.10 -11.44
C GLU A 396 38.72 -14.14 -10.62
N PRO A 397 39.12 -15.28 -11.21
CA PRO A 397 39.89 -16.32 -10.50
C PRO A 397 41.20 -15.82 -9.89
N LYS A 398 41.82 -14.78 -10.47
CA LYS A 398 43.06 -14.17 -9.96
C LYS A 398 42.86 -13.54 -8.59
N LEU A 399 41.75 -12.86 -8.36
CA LEU A 399 41.43 -12.20 -7.10
C LEU A 399 41.33 -13.22 -5.96
N MET A 400 40.60 -14.32 -6.22
CA MET A 400 40.52 -15.45 -5.28
C MET A 400 41.89 -16.08 -4.99
N LYS A 401 42.76 -16.24 -6.00
CA LYS A 401 44.13 -16.76 -5.79
C LYS A 401 44.97 -15.83 -4.91
N MET A 402 44.79 -14.52 -5.01
CA MET A 402 45.51 -13.54 -4.18
C MET A 402 45.06 -13.63 -2.72
N VAL A 403 43.76 -13.65 -2.45
CA VAL A 403 43.22 -13.77 -1.08
C VAL A 403 43.66 -15.08 -0.43
N LYS A 404 43.69 -16.19 -1.17
CA LYS A 404 44.17 -17.49 -0.65
C LYS A 404 45.65 -17.50 -0.23
N LYS A 405 46.46 -16.54 -0.65
CA LYS A 405 47.87 -16.41 -0.23
C LYS A 405 48.04 -15.67 1.10
N ILE A 406 46.97 -15.07 1.63
CA ILE A 406 47.01 -14.39 2.92
C ILE A 406 47.14 -15.44 4.02
N GLY A 407 48.29 -15.43 4.70
CA GLY A 407 48.58 -16.37 5.80
C GLY A 407 48.30 -15.83 7.20
N GLN A 408 48.08 -14.51 7.34
CA GLN A 408 47.82 -13.89 8.64
C GLN A 408 46.34 -13.93 9.01
N VAL A 409 46.07 -14.06 10.32
CA VAL A 409 44.71 -14.13 10.87
C VAL A 409 44.29 -12.78 11.46
N TYR A 410 43.07 -12.36 11.19
CA TYR A 410 42.40 -11.25 11.87
C TYR A 410 41.59 -11.80 13.04
N TYR A 411 41.95 -11.37 14.26
CA TYR A 411 41.38 -11.91 15.50
C TYR A 411 40.11 -11.18 15.97
N GLY A 412 39.78 -10.03 15.38
CA GLY A 412 38.53 -9.34 15.62
C GLY A 412 37.35 -10.01 14.90
N SER A 413 36.14 -9.62 15.30
CA SER A 413 34.90 -10.02 14.65
C SER A 413 34.45 -8.90 13.73
N ILE A 414 34.12 -9.22 12.47
CA ILE A 414 33.73 -8.21 11.47
C ILE A 414 32.23 -8.35 11.18
N GLU A 415 31.49 -7.26 11.30
CA GLU A 415 30.17 -7.13 10.66
C GLU A 415 30.38 -6.69 9.22
N PHE A 416 29.89 -7.48 8.26
CA PHE A 416 29.92 -7.14 6.83
C PHE A 416 28.48 -6.99 6.32
N ASP A 417 28.18 -5.82 5.78
CA ASP A 417 26.88 -5.46 5.25
C ASP A 417 27.00 -4.96 3.81
N ALA A 418 25.99 -5.29 3.00
CA ALA A 418 25.78 -4.73 1.68
C ALA A 418 24.29 -4.53 1.49
N GLY A 419 23.88 -3.27 1.36
CA GLY A 419 22.49 -2.88 1.21
C GLY A 419 22.34 -1.49 0.61
N TYR A 420 21.14 -1.15 0.17
CA TYR A 420 20.84 0.17 -0.37
C TYR A 420 21.02 1.29 0.64
N ILE A 421 21.41 2.47 0.17
CA ILE A 421 21.36 3.72 0.94
C ILE A 421 20.24 4.60 0.38
N ASN A 422 19.58 5.38 1.25
CA ASN A 422 18.46 6.26 0.89
C ASN A 422 18.82 7.48 0.02
N LYS A 423 20.02 7.53 -0.55
CA LYS A 423 20.52 8.61 -1.38
C LYS A 423 20.63 8.19 -2.84
N PRO A 424 19.68 8.55 -3.70
CA PRO A 424 19.76 8.21 -5.11
C PRO A 424 20.91 8.97 -5.79
N VAL A 425 21.61 8.29 -6.69
CA VAL A 425 22.69 8.84 -7.52
C VAL A 425 22.25 8.84 -8.98
N GLN A 426 22.58 9.91 -9.71
CA GLN A 426 22.37 10.03 -11.14
C GLN A 426 23.72 10.31 -11.80
N GLU A 427 24.25 9.34 -12.56
CA GLU A 427 25.56 9.48 -13.19
C GLU A 427 25.53 10.43 -14.39
N LYS A 428 24.46 10.36 -15.21
CA LYS A 428 24.26 11.28 -16.34
C LYS A 428 22.91 11.97 -16.26
N ARG A 429 22.89 13.24 -16.67
CA ARG A 429 21.68 14.04 -16.72
C ARG A 429 20.63 13.37 -17.61
N GLY A 430 19.45 13.14 -17.06
CA GLY A 430 18.30 12.55 -17.78
C GLY A 430 18.20 11.03 -17.69
N GLU A 431 19.21 10.34 -17.14
CA GLU A 431 19.09 8.91 -16.82
C GLU A 431 18.32 8.71 -15.51
N ARG A 432 17.67 7.56 -15.36
CA ARG A 432 16.95 7.22 -14.13
C ARG A 432 17.95 7.10 -12.97
N PRO A 433 17.78 7.85 -11.87
CA PRO A 433 18.64 7.70 -10.70
C PRO A 433 18.46 6.32 -10.05
N TYR A 434 19.48 5.84 -9.37
CA TYR A 434 19.45 4.58 -8.63
C TYR A 434 19.93 4.73 -7.20
N PHE A 435 19.51 3.83 -6.31
CA PHE A 435 20.00 3.74 -4.95
C PHE A 435 21.27 2.88 -4.94
N PRO A 436 22.46 3.43 -4.66
CA PRO A 436 23.67 2.63 -4.66
C PRO A 436 23.68 1.64 -3.49
N ILE A 437 24.45 0.56 -3.65
CA ILE A 437 24.70 -0.41 -2.59
C ILE A 437 25.88 0.11 -1.76
N PHE A 438 25.62 0.47 -0.52
CA PHE A 438 26.64 0.83 0.43
C PHE A 438 27.16 -0.44 1.12
N VAL A 439 28.44 -0.74 0.92
CA VAL A 439 29.14 -1.82 1.60
C VAL A 439 29.84 -1.25 2.83
N LEU A 440 29.69 -1.93 3.96
CA LEU A 440 30.37 -1.61 5.20
C LEU A 440 30.95 -2.87 5.82
N ALA A 441 32.21 -2.77 6.23
CA ALA A 441 32.86 -3.74 7.10
C ALA A 441 33.33 -3.05 8.37
N VAL A 442 32.80 -3.46 9.52
CA VAL A 442 33.06 -2.82 10.81
C VAL A 442 33.58 -3.84 11.80
N ASP A 443 34.67 -3.51 12.49
CA ASP A 443 35.14 -4.32 13.61
C ASP A 443 34.18 -4.17 14.80
N VAL A 444 33.57 -5.27 15.24
CA VAL A 444 32.54 -5.28 16.29
C VAL A 444 33.08 -4.77 17.64
N ASN A 445 34.35 -5.04 17.94
CA ASN A 445 34.92 -4.75 19.25
C ASN A 445 35.32 -3.28 19.38
N THR A 446 35.78 -2.68 18.29
CA THR A 446 36.34 -1.33 18.28
C THR A 446 35.43 -0.30 17.63
N GLY A 447 34.46 -0.72 16.81
CA GLY A 447 33.61 0.16 16.01
C GLY A 447 34.32 0.78 14.81
N PHE A 448 35.58 0.41 14.53
CA PHE A 448 36.31 0.97 13.39
C PHE A 448 35.78 0.43 12.07
N ILE A 449 35.60 1.33 11.10
CA ILE A 449 35.33 0.99 9.71
C ILE A 449 36.61 0.41 9.11
N ILE A 450 36.59 -0.88 8.82
CA ILE A 450 37.67 -1.61 8.17
C ILE A 450 37.67 -1.33 6.66
N HIS A 451 36.47 -1.33 6.08
CA HIS A 451 36.28 -1.15 4.64
C HIS A 451 34.90 -0.57 4.38
N SER A 452 34.81 0.23 3.32
CA SER A 452 33.56 0.80 2.85
C SER A 452 33.66 1.07 1.36
N ASP A 453 32.60 0.73 0.60
CA ASP A 453 32.48 1.03 -0.82
C ASP A 453 31.06 1.54 -1.13
N MET A 454 30.95 2.43 -2.12
CA MET A 454 29.68 2.78 -2.73
C MET A 454 29.61 2.12 -4.10
N LEU A 455 28.72 1.15 -4.28
CA LEU A 455 28.64 0.33 -5.47
C LEU A 455 27.41 0.71 -6.32
N PRO A 456 27.55 0.76 -7.65
CA PRO A 456 26.40 0.82 -8.55
C PRO A 456 25.62 -0.50 -8.50
N ILE A 457 24.36 -0.46 -8.94
CA ILE A 457 23.44 -1.61 -8.85
C ILE A 457 23.65 -2.63 -9.98
N GLU A 458 24.27 -2.24 -11.09
CA GLU A 458 24.55 -3.17 -12.19
C GLU A 458 25.62 -4.18 -11.76
N ASN A 459 25.29 -5.47 -11.88
CA ASN A 459 26.13 -6.58 -11.40
C ASN A 459 26.43 -6.48 -9.90
N ALA A 460 25.45 -6.04 -9.11
CA ALA A 460 25.53 -5.90 -7.65
C ALA A 460 26.22 -7.09 -6.97
N GLU A 461 25.83 -8.32 -7.30
CA GLU A 461 26.34 -9.55 -6.71
C GLU A 461 27.84 -9.71 -6.92
N MET A 462 28.29 -9.53 -8.16
CA MET A 462 29.71 -9.57 -8.51
C MET A 462 30.47 -8.47 -7.78
N ARG A 463 29.93 -7.25 -7.72
CA ARG A 463 30.60 -6.11 -7.08
C ARG A 463 30.70 -6.28 -5.56
N VAL A 464 29.68 -6.82 -4.91
CA VAL A 464 29.71 -7.16 -3.48
C VAL A 464 30.72 -8.27 -3.21
N GLN A 465 30.73 -9.34 -4.02
CA GLN A 465 31.75 -10.39 -3.91
C GLN A 465 33.18 -9.83 -4.08
N LYS A 466 33.38 -8.93 -5.04
CA LYS A 466 34.65 -8.26 -5.27
C LYS A 466 35.04 -7.36 -4.09
N SER A 467 34.13 -6.52 -3.62
CA SER A 467 34.35 -5.60 -2.49
C SER A 467 34.73 -6.36 -1.21
N PHE A 468 34.09 -7.50 -0.95
CA PHE A 468 34.47 -8.39 0.14
C PHE A 468 35.92 -8.93 0.01
N LEU A 469 36.34 -9.33 -1.19
CA LEU A 469 37.70 -9.80 -1.42
C LEU A 469 38.73 -8.66 -1.35
N ASP A 470 38.37 -7.48 -1.85
CA ASP A 470 39.21 -6.28 -1.77
C ASP A 470 39.43 -5.85 -0.31
N MET A 471 38.40 -5.94 0.55
CA MET A 471 38.54 -5.76 1.99
C MET A 471 39.62 -6.70 2.55
N LEU A 472 39.55 -8.01 2.25
CA LEU A 472 40.52 -9.00 2.76
C LEU A 472 41.94 -8.69 2.27
N LEU A 473 42.10 -8.31 1.01
CA LEU A 473 43.39 -7.91 0.45
C LEU A 473 43.94 -6.64 1.13
N ARG A 474 43.06 -5.66 1.40
CA ARG A 474 43.43 -4.40 2.03
C ARG A 474 43.87 -4.58 3.47
N ILE A 475 43.18 -5.40 4.26
CA ILE A 475 43.61 -5.71 5.64
C ILE A 475 44.80 -6.67 5.69
N GLY A 476 45.07 -7.39 4.60
CA GLY A 476 46.16 -8.36 4.50
C GLY A 476 46.04 -9.53 5.48
N LYS A 477 44.82 -9.82 5.95
CA LYS A 477 44.51 -10.81 6.99
C LYS A 477 43.17 -11.51 6.69
N ILE A 478 43.01 -12.75 7.14
CA ILE A 478 41.75 -13.50 7.05
C ILE A 478 41.04 -13.50 8.41
N PRO A 479 39.81 -12.98 8.53
CA PRO A 479 39.06 -13.01 9.79
C PRO A 479 38.62 -14.42 10.16
N ARG A 480 38.66 -14.72 11.46
CA ARG A 480 38.15 -15.99 11.98
C ARG A 480 36.64 -16.08 11.82
N GLU A 481 35.95 -14.97 12.04
CA GLU A 481 34.51 -14.88 11.92
C GLU A 481 34.04 -13.60 11.23
N ILE A 482 32.95 -13.71 10.47
CA ILE A 482 32.22 -12.58 9.91
C ILE A 482 30.73 -12.77 10.20
N ARG A 483 30.09 -11.68 10.63
CA ARG A 483 28.65 -11.56 10.90
C ARG A 483 28.00 -10.82 9.75
N MET A 484 26.87 -11.32 9.26
CA MET A 484 26.16 -10.73 8.12
C MET A 484 24.70 -11.17 8.10
N LYS A 485 23.85 -10.36 7.43
CA LYS A 485 22.45 -10.70 7.17
C LYS A 485 22.34 -11.86 6.18
N LYS A 486 21.17 -12.49 6.15
CA LYS A 486 20.88 -13.66 5.31
C LYS A 486 21.12 -13.38 3.83
N GLU A 487 20.69 -12.23 3.34
CA GLU A 487 20.78 -11.82 1.94
C GLU A 487 22.24 -11.66 1.51
N THR A 488 23.02 -10.89 2.28
CA THR A 488 24.47 -10.71 2.04
C THR A 488 25.23 -12.03 2.13
N LYS A 489 24.86 -12.90 3.07
CA LYS A 489 25.45 -14.25 3.21
C LYS A 489 25.20 -15.12 2.00
N GLN A 490 23.99 -15.11 1.46
CA GLN A 490 23.66 -15.89 0.27
C GLN A 490 24.48 -15.39 -0.93
N MET A 491 24.54 -14.08 -1.14
CA MET A 491 25.32 -13.45 -2.21
C MET A 491 26.82 -13.77 -2.15
N LEU A 492 27.37 -13.84 -0.93
CA LEU A 492 28.78 -14.17 -0.68
C LEU A 492 29.05 -15.67 -0.54
N ALA A 493 28.04 -16.53 -0.47
CA ALA A 493 28.21 -17.96 -0.23
C ALA A 493 29.23 -18.63 -1.18
N PRO A 494 29.28 -18.32 -2.49
CA PRO A 494 30.28 -18.88 -3.40
C PRO A 494 31.72 -18.51 -3.02
N VAL A 495 31.93 -17.30 -2.50
CA VAL A 495 33.23 -16.84 -2.01
C VAL A 495 33.56 -17.49 -0.67
N LEU A 496 32.63 -17.42 0.29
CA LEU A 496 32.83 -17.87 1.67
C LEU A 496 33.17 -19.37 1.77
N ARG A 497 32.52 -20.23 0.96
CA ARG A 497 32.82 -21.68 0.93
C ARG A 497 34.26 -22.01 0.52
N ARG A 498 34.99 -21.05 -0.05
CA ARG A 498 36.37 -21.23 -0.55
C ARG A 498 37.43 -20.63 0.40
N LEU A 499 37.01 -20.08 1.53
CA LEU A 499 37.87 -19.42 2.51
C LEU A 499 37.65 -20.01 3.92
N PRO A 500 38.68 -20.06 4.78
CA PRO A 500 38.58 -20.60 6.13
C PRO A 500 37.96 -19.58 7.10
N ILE A 501 36.77 -19.06 6.80
CA ILE A 501 36.08 -18.02 7.58
C ILE A 501 34.78 -18.61 8.16
N ARG A 502 34.62 -18.54 9.49
CA ARG A 502 33.35 -18.89 10.13
C ARG A 502 32.32 -17.80 9.82
N THR A 503 31.25 -18.17 9.14
CA THR A 503 30.16 -17.21 8.84
C THR A 503 29.04 -17.35 9.87
N ILE A 504 28.64 -16.24 10.48
CA ILE A 504 27.54 -16.17 11.43
C ILE A 504 26.42 -15.35 10.78
N GLU A 505 25.29 -16.00 10.53
CA GLU A 505 24.08 -15.30 10.08
C GLU A 505 23.43 -14.63 11.27
N VAL A 506 23.10 -13.35 11.14
CA VAL A 506 22.47 -12.55 12.18
C VAL A 506 21.27 -11.81 11.58
N SER A 507 20.25 -11.57 12.40
CA SER A 507 19.11 -10.71 12.00
C SER A 507 19.51 -9.24 11.92
N ARG A 508 20.46 -8.80 12.75
CA ARG A 508 20.96 -7.42 12.79
C ARG A 508 22.47 -7.36 12.93
N ILE A 509 23.03 -6.27 12.41
CA ILE A 509 24.45 -5.92 12.35
C ILE A 509 24.57 -4.49 12.90
N PHE A 510 24.58 -4.40 14.23
CA PHE A 510 24.35 -3.14 14.95
C PHE A 510 25.37 -2.05 14.63
N ALA A 511 26.65 -2.41 14.47
CA ALA A 511 27.70 -1.44 14.22
C ALA A 511 27.61 -0.89 12.79
N ALA A 512 27.41 -1.77 11.80
CA ALA A 512 27.21 -1.36 10.41
C ALA A 512 25.90 -0.57 10.21
N GLU A 513 24.80 -0.98 10.84
CA GLU A 513 23.51 -0.26 10.78
C GLU A 513 23.59 1.13 11.40
N HIS A 514 24.28 1.28 12.53
CA HIS A 514 24.46 2.59 13.16
C HIS A 514 25.21 3.57 12.24
N ILE A 515 26.28 3.10 11.60
CA ILE A 515 27.06 3.91 10.65
C ILE A 515 26.22 4.24 9.41
N ARG A 516 25.52 3.26 8.83
CA ARG A 516 24.60 3.47 7.69
C ARG A 516 23.58 4.56 8.01
N ARG A 517 22.86 4.45 9.14
CA ARG A 517 21.87 5.46 9.55
C ARG A 517 22.47 6.85 9.72
N THR A 518 23.69 6.93 10.24
CA THR A 518 24.40 8.22 10.36
C THR A 518 24.66 8.82 8.98
N PHE A 519 25.07 8.01 8.00
CA PHE A 519 25.24 8.45 6.60
C PHE A 519 23.93 8.82 5.90
N GLU A 520 22.79 8.26 6.34
CA GLU A 520 21.46 8.55 5.78
C GLU A 520 20.83 9.83 6.37
N MET A 521 21.35 10.33 7.50
CA MET A 521 20.89 11.57 8.16
C MET A 521 21.51 12.86 7.58
N PHE A 522 22.75 12.77 7.10
CA PHE A 522 23.43 13.85 6.36
C PHE A 522 23.26 13.60 4.88
#